data_AF-A0A969JVZ2-F1
#
_entry.id   AF-A0A969JVZ2-F1
#
_cell.length_a   1.000
_cell.length_b   1.000
_cell.length_c   1.000
_cell.angle_alpha   90.00
_cell.angle_beta   90.00
_cell.angle_gamma   90.00
#
_symmetry.space_group_name_H-M   'P 1'
#
loop_
_entity.id
_entity.type
_entity.pdbx_description
1 polymer ?
#
loop_
_entity_poly.entity_id
_entity_poly.type
_entity_poly.pdbx_seq_one_letter_code
_entity_poly.pdbx_strand_id
1 'polypeptide(L)'
;MAIFVVFETNASNLVAGDFNGTGDVVGNSVRPTVSLDLLDTTAIEGSSSPADVGVYEISRNDSTDAITARLAVSNTSTASGTDYVITPDNPAVTIAPDPTNPNIYVVTIPAGVASVQLNVTAVDDAIAEAAELLQLNLEPNSTYTARNLSTDSMTIAANDTGVTSLSDQGEGSLRQALINANATPG
;
A
#
# COMPACT_ATOMS: atom_id res chain seq x y z
N MET A 1 -3.09 -9.64 21.95
CA MET A 1 -2.52 -9.68 23.33
C MET A 1 -1.28 -8.80 23.37
N ALA A 2 -1.07 -7.92 24.36
CA ALA A 2 0.13 -7.07 24.39
C ALA A 2 1.34 -7.87 24.88
N ILE A 3 2.40 -7.93 24.08
CA ILE A 3 3.67 -8.56 24.47
C ILE A 3 4.51 -7.50 25.17
N PHE A 4 5.00 -7.81 26.35
CA PHE A 4 5.95 -6.97 27.08
C PHE A 4 7.28 -7.70 27.18
N VAL A 5 8.37 -6.99 26.89
CA VAL A 5 9.69 -7.43 27.31
C VAL A 5 9.97 -6.75 28.64
N VAL A 6 10.22 -7.56 29.66
CA VAL A 6 10.42 -7.12 31.04
C VAL A 6 11.83 -7.48 31.47
N PHE A 7 12.54 -6.54 32.10
CA PHE A 7 13.83 -6.77 32.72
C PHE A 7 13.75 -6.41 34.20
N GLU A 8 14.31 -7.27 35.04
CA GLU A 8 14.57 -6.96 36.45
C GLU A 8 15.98 -6.37 36.57
N THR A 9 16.12 -5.28 37.31
CA THR A 9 17.41 -4.63 37.55
C THR A 9 17.64 -4.35 39.02
N ASN A 10 18.89 -4.45 39.47
CA ASN A 10 19.31 -4.00 40.80
C ASN A 10 19.92 -2.58 40.76
N ALA A 11 19.71 -1.84 39.67
CA ALA A 11 20.17 -0.46 39.56
C ALA A 11 19.39 0.42 40.54
N SER A 12 20.09 1.26 41.29
CA SER A 12 19.50 2.08 42.35
C SER A 12 18.69 3.29 41.87
N ASN A 13 18.53 3.49 40.56
CA ASN A 13 17.84 4.63 39.92
C ASN A 13 17.76 4.40 38.40
N LEU A 14 16.56 4.11 37.89
CA LEU A 14 16.22 4.27 36.46
C LEU A 14 15.29 5.48 36.22
N VAL A 15 14.78 6.08 37.30
CA VAL A 15 14.04 7.36 37.33
C VAL A 15 14.65 8.23 38.42
N ALA A 16 14.93 9.50 38.11
CA ALA A 16 15.49 10.43 39.08
C ALA A 16 14.57 10.58 40.31
N GLY A 17 15.06 10.20 41.50
CA GLY A 17 14.32 10.28 42.76
C GLY A 17 13.92 8.94 43.36
N ASP A 18 14.16 7.82 42.68
CA ASP A 18 14.04 6.50 43.29
C ASP A 18 15.32 6.15 44.07
N PHE A 19 15.16 5.88 45.37
CA PHE A 19 16.25 5.56 46.32
C PHE A 19 15.84 4.41 47.27
N ASN A 20 14.79 3.65 46.94
CA ASN A 20 14.19 2.70 47.88
C ASN A 20 15.02 1.42 48.10
N GLY A 21 16.09 1.20 47.33
CA GLY A 21 17.02 0.07 47.47
C GLY A 21 16.43 -1.29 47.07
N THR A 22 15.27 -1.30 46.41
CA THR A 22 14.65 -2.50 45.84
C THR A 22 14.90 -2.58 44.34
N GLY A 23 14.96 -3.80 43.78
CA GLY A 23 15.12 -3.98 42.34
C GLY A 23 13.90 -3.45 41.57
N ASP A 24 14.15 -2.78 40.44
CA ASP A 24 13.12 -2.18 39.60
C ASP A 24 12.76 -3.12 38.44
N VAL A 25 11.49 -3.05 38.00
CA VAL A 25 10.94 -3.80 36.88
C VAL A 25 10.62 -2.81 35.76
N VAL A 26 11.41 -2.87 34.68
CA VAL A 26 11.14 -2.07 33.48
C VAL A 26 10.52 -2.93 32.40
N GLY A 27 9.41 -2.46 31.84
CA GLY A 27 8.68 -3.12 30.76
C GLY A 27 8.60 -2.24 29.52
N ASN A 28 8.94 -2.79 28.36
CA ASN A 28 8.64 -2.16 27.07
C ASN A 28 7.55 -2.95 26.35
N SER A 29 6.54 -2.24 25.83
CA SER A 29 5.55 -2.87 24.96
C SER A 29 6.17 -3.15 23.61
N VAL A 30 6.13 -4.41 23.18
CA VAL A 30 6.49 -4.83 21.84
C VAL A 30 5.24 -4.95 21.00
N ARG A 31 5.26 -4.28 19.85
CA ARG A 31 4.16 -4.22 18.91
C ARG A 31 4.54 -5.06 17.70
N PRO A 32 3.59 -5.77 17.08
CA PRO A 32 3.88 -6.45 15.82
C PRO A 32 4.39 -5.44 14.80
N THR A 33 5.33 -5.87 13.97
CA THR A 33 5.77 -5.12 12.81
C THR A 33 4.93 -5.53 11.64
N VAL A 34 4.39 -4.54 10.93
CA VAL A 34 3.72 -4.72 9.64
C VAL A 34 4.54 -3.95 8.61
N SER A 35 4.85 -4.60 7.51
CA SER A 35 5.61 -4.02 6.42
C SER A 35 4.81 -4.03 5.13
N LEU A 36 5.06 -3.03 4.29
CA LEU A 36 4.58 -2.95 2.92
C LEU A 36 5.79 -2.94 1.98
N ASP A 37 5.77 -3.79 0.98
CA ASP A 37 6.75 -3.82 -0.11
C ASP A 37 6.05 -3.75 -1.47
N LEU A 38 6.77 -3.31 -2.50
CA LEU A 38 6.31 -3.27 -3.89
C LEU A 38 7.10 -4.32 -4.68
N LEU A 39 6.43 -5.43 -5.01
CA LEU A 39 7.03 -6.59 -5.66
C LEU A 39 7.02 -6.49 -7.18
N ASP A 40 5.94 -5.91 -7.73
CA ASP A 40 5.81 -5.64 -9.16
C ASP A 40 5.40 -4.19 -9.37
N THR A 41 6.20 -3.47 -10.15
CA THR A 41 6.08 -2.03 -10.37
C THR A 41 5.32 -1.68 -11.64
N THR A 42 4.79 -2.65 -12.39
CA THR A 42 4.04 -2.40 -13.62
C THR A 42 2.64 -2.98 -13.58
N ALA A 43 1.67 -2.20 -14.05
CA ALA A 43 0.34 -2.66 -14.38
C ALA A 43 0.01 -2.15 -15.79
N ILE A 44 -0.54 -3.01 -16.64
CA ILE A 44 -0.88 -2.65 -18.02
C ILE A 44 -2.38 -2.90 -18.21
N GLU A 45 -3.04 -1.90 -18.78
CA GLU A 45 -4.44 -2.02 -19.18
C GLU A 45 -4.63 -3.00 -20.33
N GLY A 46 -5.81 -3.61 -20.36
CA GLY A 46 -6.15 -4.60 -21.37
C GLY A 46 -5.47 -5.96 -21.17
N SER A 47 -5.97 -6.95 -21.89
CA SER A 47 -5.60 -8.35 -21.66
C SER A 47 -4.26 -8.72 -22.30
N SER A 48 -3.15 -8.62 -21.57
CA SER A 48 -2.04 -9.56 -21.74
C SER A 48 -2.43 -10.93 -21.17
N SER A 49 -1.89 -12.03 -21.72
CA SER A 49 -2.09 -13.37 -21.15
C SER A 49 -0.72 -13.97 -20.83
N PRO A 50 -0.33 -14.04 -19.54
CA PRO A 50 -1.09 -13.58 -18.37
C PRO A 50 -1.19 -12.04 -18.31
N ALA A 51 -2.21 -11.53 -17.62
CA ALA A 51 -2.39 -10.10 -17.40
C ALA A 51 -1.21 -9.55 -16.57
N ASP A 52 -0.72 -8.38 -16.93
CA ASP A 52 0.33 -7.70 -16.18
C ASP A 52 -0.32 -6.85 -15.09
N VAL A 53 -0.16 -7.30 -13.84
CA VAL A 53 -0.74 -6.68 -12.66
C VAL A 53 0.37 -6.26 -11.73
N GLY A 54 0.27 -5.05 -11.20
CA GLY A 54 1.20 -4.60 -10.19
C GLY A 54 0.91 -5.28 -8.86
N VAL A 55 1.95 -5.47 -8.02
CA VAL A 55 1.82 -6.27 -6.80
C VAL A 55 2.48 -5.58 -5.63
N TYR A 56 1.67 -5.24 -4.62
CA TYR A 56 2.16 -4.90 -3.28
C TYR A 56 2.10 -6.13 -2.37
N GLU A 57 3.03 -6.26 -1.43
CA GLU A 57 2.95 -7.28 -0.37
C GLU A 57 2.87 -6.62 0.99
N ILE A 58 1.86 -7.01 1.78
CA ILE A 58 1.82 -6.72 3.21
C ILE A 58 2.28 -7.95 3.98
N SER A 59 3.34 -7.79 4.77
CA SER A 59 3.86 -8.83 5.66
C SER A 59 3.78 -8.41 7.12
N ARG A 60 3.60 -9.37 8.04
CA ARG A 60 3.66 -9.11 9.48
C ARG A 60 4.38 -10.23 10.24
N ASN A 61 5.08 -9.86 11.31
CA ASN A 61 5.86 -10.81 12.11
C ASN A 61 5.05 -11.52 13.22
N ASP A 62 3.79 -11.15 13.40
CA ASP A 62 2.85 -11.79 14.31
C ASP A 62 1.47 -11.86 13.64
N SER A 63 0.94 -13.08 13.54
CA SER A 63 -0.35 -13.37 12.93
C SER A 63 -1.40 -13.90 13.92
N THR A 64 -1.14 -13.83 15.22
CA THR A 64 -2.04 -14.39 16.25
C THR A 64 -3.42 -13.75 16.27
N ASP A 65 -3.47 -12.42 16.24
CA ASP A 65 -4.71 -11.64 16.20
C ASP A 65 -4.96 -11.06 14.79
N ALA A 66 -6.18 -10.63 14.49
CA ALA A 66 -6.43 -9.86 13.26
C ALA A 66 -5.83 -8.45 13.36
N ILE A 67 -5.42 -7.86 12.23
CA ILE A 67 -4.96 -6.46 12.16
C ILE A 67 -5.74 -5.68 11.11
N THR A 68 -5.81 -4.36 11.31
CA THR A 68 -6.36 -3.42 10.32
C THR A 68 -5.26 -2.43 9.94
N ALA A 69 -4.69 -2.62 8.76
CA ALA A 69 -3.69 -1.73 8.17
C ALA A 69 -4.36 -0.62 7.37
N ARG A 70 -3.76 0.56 7.35
CA ARG A 70 -4.19 1.70 6.52
C ARG A 70 -3.11 2.01 5.50
N LEU A 71 -3.47 2.01 4.22
CA LEU A 71 -2.58 2.33 3.11
C LEU A 71 -3.01 3.67 2.51
N ALA A 72 -2.19 4.70 2.65
CA ALA A 72 -2.44 5.99 2.04
C ALA A 72 -1.85 6.04 0.62
N VAL A 73 -2.62 6.54 -0.34
CA VAL A 73 -2.12 6.92 -1.67
C VAL A 73 -1.22 8.14 -1.50
N SER A 74 0.02 8.04 -1.99
CA SER A 74 1.00 9.12 -1.93
C SER A 74 0.54 10.33 -2.72
N ASN A 75 0.89 11.53 -2.26
CA ASN A 75 0.61 12.78 -2.96
C ASN A 75 1.43 12.97 -4.25
N THR A 76 2.40 12.09 -4.51
CA THR A 76 3.14 12.02 -5.76
C THR A 76 2.51 11.08 -6.78
N SER A 77 1.49 10.31 -6.39
CA SER A 77 0.72 9.48 -7.32
C SER A 77 -0.05 10.38 -8.28
N THR A 78 -0.10 10.00 -9.55
CA THR A 78 -0.94 10.64 -10.56
C THR A 78 -2.18 9.83 -10.87
N ALA A 79 -2.14 8.51 -10.64
CA ALA A 79 -3.31 7.64 -10.80
C ALA A 79 -4.40 7.99 -9.77
N SER A 80 -5.63 8.08 -10.25
CA SER A 80 -6.87 8.19 -9.51
C SER A 80 -7.39 6.80 -9.11
N GLY A 81 -8.27 6.76 -8.10
CA GLY A 81 -8.91 5.51 -7.65
C GLY A 81 -9.90 4.90 -8.66
N THR A 82 -10.08 5.54 -9.82
CA THR A 82 -10.86 5.03 -10.96
C THR A 82 -10.04 4.19 -11.93
N ASP A 83 -8.72 4.37 -11.93
CA ASP A 83 -7.84 3.88 -13.00
C ASP A 83 -7.31 2.48 -12.66
N TYR A 84 -7.58 2.02 -11.43
CA TYR A 84 -7.17 0.71 -10.97
C TYR A 84 -8.16 0.12 -9.96
N VAL A 85 -8.12 -1.20 -9.85
CA VAL A 85 -8.79 -1.97 -8.81
C VAL A 85 -7.75 -2.74 -8.02
N ILE A 86 -7.80 -2.65 -6.69
CA ILE A 86 -6.95 -3.43 -5.79
C ILE A 86 -7.73 -4.64 -5.27
N THR A 87 -7.18 -5.84 -5.47
CA THR A 87 -7.76 -7.09 -4.95
C THR A 87 -6.72 -7.88 -4.16
N PRO A 88 -7.07 -8.44 -2.99
CA PRO A 88 -6.16 -9.31 -2.26
C PRO A 88 -6.13 -10.70 -2.89
N ASP A 89 -4.97 -11.36 -2.86
CA ASP A 89 -4.79 -12.75 -3.28
C ASP A 89 -5.44 -13.76 -2.30
N ASN A 90 -5.78 -13.30 -1.09
CA ASN A 90 -6.43 -14.09 -0.06
C ASN A 90 -7.89 -13.62 0.16
N PRO A 91 -8.90 -14.49 -0.07
CA PRO A 91 -10.31 -14.11 0.05
C PRO A 91 -10.78 -13.79 1.48
N ALA A 92 -9.99 -14.16 2.50
CA ALA A 92 -10.29 -13.82 3.89
C ALA A 92 -9.81 -12.40 4.26
N VAL A 93 -8.98 -11.77 3.42
CA VAL A 93 -8.55 -10.39 3.57
C VAL A 93 -9.55 -9.48 2.87
N THR A 94 -9.94 -8.39 3.53
CA THR A 94 -10.81 -7.37 2.94
C THR A 94 -10.05 -6.09 2.73
N ILE A 95 -10.33 -5.40 1.63
CA ILE A 95 -9.82 -4.06 1.32
C ILE A 95 -10.97 -3.18 0.87
N ALA A 96 -11.04 -1.95 1.38
CA ALA A 96 -12.00 -0.95 0.94
C ALA A 96 -11.46 0.47 1.17
N PRO A 97 -11.87 1.47 0.39
CA PRO A 97 -11.57 2.87 0.69
C PRO A 97 -12.13 3.28 2.06
N ASP A 98 -11.39 4.13 2.79
CA ASP A 98 -11.84 4.76 4.02
C ASP A 98 -13.04 5.68 3.70
N PRO A 99 -14.16 5.57 4.42
CA PRO A 99 -15.37 6.33 4.11
C PRO A 99 -15.21 7.85 4.28
N THR A 100 -14.16 8.29 4.98
CA THR A 100 -13.86 9.70 5.22
C THR A 100 -12.75 10.23 4.33
N ASN A 101 -11.96 9.35 3.72
CA ASN A 101 -10.86 9.72 2.83
C ASN A 101 -10.63 8.63 1.76
N PRO A 102 -11.10 8.84 0.51
CA PRO A 102 -10.95 7.85 -0.55
C PRO A 102 -9.49 7.56 -0.95
N ASN A 103 -8.53 8.43 -0.55
CA ASN A 103 -7.10 8.21 -0.77
C ASN A 103 -6.46 7.32 0.32
N ILE A 104 -7.26 6.71 1.18
CA ILE A 104 -6.80 5.72 2.16
C ILE A 104 -7.57 4.42 1.94
N TYR A 105 -6.85 3.31 1.80
CA TYR A 105 -7.42 1.97 1.80
C TYR A 105 -7.28 1.33 3.18
N VAL A 106 -8.37 0.77 3.69
CA VAL A 106 -8.41 0.01 4.94
C VAL A 106 -8.33 -1.47 4.59
N VAL A 107 -7.26 -2.13 5.05
CA VAL A 107 -7.00 -3.55 4.80
C VAL A 107 -7.15 -4.33 6.10
N THR A 108 -8.09 -5.26 6.18
CA THR A 108 -8.28 -6.14 7.34
C THR A 108 -7.69 -7.50 7.05
N ILE A 109 -6.64 -7.86 7.80
CA ILE A 109 -5.94 -9.14 7.67
C ILE A 109 -6.34 -10.01 8.89
N PRO A 110 -7.03 -11.14 8.69
CA PRO A 110 -7.50 -11.98 9.78
C PRO A 110 -6.36 -12.70 10.49
N ALA A 111 -6.62 -13.20 11.71
CA ALA A 111 -5.70 -14.08 12.42
C ALA A 111 -5.28 -15.29 11.55
N GLY A 112 -4.03 -15.72 11.70
CA GLY A 112 -3.43 -16.83 10.94
C GLY A 112 -2.84 -16.46 9.58
N VAL A 113 -3.08 -15.24 9.07
CA VAL A 113 -2.52 -14.79 7.77
C VAL A 113 -1.29 -13.92 8.01
N ALA A 114 -0.10 -14.40 7.67
CA ALA A 114 1.17 -13.68 7.92
C ALA A 114 1.61 -12.76 6.77
N SER A 115 1.19 -13.05 5.54
CA SER A 115 1.41 -12.21 4.35
C SER A 115 0.16 -12.22 3.46
N VAL A 116 -0.04 -11.14 2.71
CA VAL A 116 -1.06 -10.99 1.66
C VAL A 116 -0.50 -10.16 0.53
N GLN A 117 -0.73 -10.59 -0.71
CA GLN A 117 -0.45 -9.79 -1.89
C GLN A 117 -1.70 -8.99 -2.28
N LEU A 118 -1.49 -7.73 -2.61
CA LEU A 118 -2.51 -6.83 -3.14
C LEU A 118 -2.20 -6.62 -4.61
N ASN A 119 -3.02 -7.23 -5.46
CA ASN A 119 -2.91 -7.12 -6.91
C ASN A 119 -3.62 -5.84 -7.34
N VAL A 120 -2.89 -4.98 -8.04
CA VAL A 120 -3.37 -3.76 -8.67
C VAL A 120 -3.59 -4.06 -10.14
N THR A 121 -4.86 -4.13 -10.54
CA THR A 121 -5.25 -4.32 -11.93
C THR A 121 -5.68 -2.98 -12.48
N ALA A 122 -5.03 -2.51 -13.55
CA ALA A 122 -5.44 -1.31 -14.25
C ALA A 122 -6.83 -1.51 -14.87
N VAL A 123 -7.65 -0.45 -14.87
CA VAL A 123 -9.00 -0.48 -15.44
C VAL A 123 -8.89 -0.17 -16.93
N ASP A 124 -9.14 -1.17 -17.76
CA ASP A 124 -9.17 -1.04 -19.22
C ASP A 124 -10.34 -0.14 -19.65
N ASP A 125 -10.06 0.96 -20.35
CA ASP A 125 -11.08 1.76 -21.00
C ASP A 125 -10.85 1.98 -22.50
N ALA A 126 -11.07 3.18 -23.02
CA ALA A 126 -10.78 3.50 -24.41
C ALA A 126 -10.20 4.90 -24.58
N ILE A 127 -10.10 5.68 -23.50
CA ILE A 127 -9.67 7.06 -23.50
C ILE A 127 -8.15 7.08 -23.64
N ALA A 128 -7.62 8.00 -24.44
CA ALA A 128 -6.18 8.14 -24.53
C ALA A 128 -5.62 8.82 -23.27
N GLU A 129 -4.86 8.10 -22.47
CA GLU A 129 -4.32 8.57 -21.19
C GLU A 129 -2.79 8.56 -21.19
N ALA A 130 -2.18 9.33 -20.29
CA ALA A 130 -0.73 9.29 -20.09
C ALA A 130 -0.39 8.17 -19.11
N ALA A 131 0.88 7.77 -19.04
CA ALA A 131 1.30 6.80 -18.03
C ALA A 131 1.18 7.43 -16.64
N GLU A 132 0.67 6.67 -15.70
CA GLU A 132 0.34 7.16 -14.36
C GLU A 132 1.15 6.43 -13.29
N LEU A 133 1.35 7.11 -12.16
CA LEU A 133 2.07 6.57 -11.02
C LEU A 133 1.12 6.31 -9.87
N LEU A 134 1.19 5.11 -9.28
CA LEU A 134 0.57 4.77 -8.01
C LEU A 134 1.65 4.47 -6.98
N GLN A 135 1.58 5.13 -5.83
CA GLN A 135 2.38 4.77 -4.68
C GLN A 135 1.50 4.64 -3.43
N LEU A 136 1.54 3.47 -2.79
CA LEU A 136 0.90 3.23 -1.51
C LEU A 136 1.91 3.33 -0.36
N ASN A 137 1.50 3.94 0.74
CA ASN A 137 2.28 4.05 1.97
C ASN A 137 1.49 3.44 3.14
N LEU A 138 2.10 2.50 3.85
CA LEU A 138 1.57 1.98 5.10
C LEU A 138 1.65 3.06 6.18
N GLU A 139 0.50 3.44 6.73
CA GLU A 139 0.42 4.40 7.82
C GLU A 139 0.77 3.75 9.16
N PRO A 140 1.42 4.50 10.08
CA PRO A 140 1.55 4.11 11.47
C PRO A 140 0.17 3.92 12.12
N ASN A 141 0.03 2.86 12.90
CA ASN A 141 -1.15 2.62 13.74
C ASN A 141 -0.68 2.51 15.20
N SER A 142 -1.60 2.53 16.19
CA SER A 142 -1.28 2.25 17.60
C SER A 142 -1.15 0.74 17.90
N THR A 143 -1.67 -0.12 17.02
CA THR A 143 -1.64 -1.59 17.16
C THR A 143 -0.42 -2.29 16.52
N TYR A 144 0.23 -1.70 15.51
CA TYR A 144 1.45 -2.22 14.89
C TYR A 144 2.49 -1.15 14.51
N THR A 145 3.77 -1.52 14.46
CA THR A 145 4.86 -0.68 13.94
C THR A 145 4.89 -0.80 12.43
N ALA A 146 4.59 0.29 11.73
CA ALA A 146 4.60 0.35 10.27
C ALA A 146 6.02 0.42 9.71
N ARG A 147 6.28 -0.30 8.61
CA ARG A 147 7.52 -0.18 7.82
C ARG A 147 7.21 -0.19 6.33
N ASN A 148 7.50 0.91 5.64
CA ASN A 148 7.53 0.91 4.18
C ASN A 148 8.92 0.42 3.75
N LEU A 149 8.99 -0.70 3.05
CA LEU A 149 10.23 -1.31 2.58
C LEU A 149 10.65 -0.75 1.21
N SER A 150 9.68 -0.30 0.43
CA SER A 150 9.88 0.44 -0.82
C SER A 150 9.30 1.85 -0.73
N THR A 151 9.95 2.78 -1.43
CA THR A 151 9.45 4.14 -1.70
C THR A 151 9.31 4.38 -3.20
N ASP A 152 9.29 3.31 -4.00
CA ASP A 152 9.07 3.40 -5.44
C ASP A 152 7.58 3.56 -5.74
N SER A 153 7.30 3.88 -7.00
CA SER A 153 5.94 3.98 -7.54
C SER A 153 5.74 2.86 -8.55
N MET A 154 4.55 2.28 -8.54
CA MET A 154 4.04 1.45 -9.62
C MET A 154 3.63 2.36 -10.79
N THR A 155 3.91 1.93 -12.02
CA THR A 155 3.49 2.60 -13.24
C THR A 155 2.29 1.87 -13.84
N ILE A 156 1.20 2.58 -14.04
CA ILE A 156 0.10 2.18 -14.92
C ILE A 156 0.46 2.71 -16.31
N ALA A 157 0.67 1.81 -17.26
CA ALA A 157 1.20 2.17 -18.57
C ALA A 157 0.17 2.90 -19.43
N ALA A 158 0.60 3.94 -20.16
CA ALA A 158 -0.23 4.56 -21.18
C ALA A 158 -0.63 3.53 -22.24
N ASN A 159 -1.92 3.46 -22.53
CA ASN A 159 -2.51 2.67 -23.60
C ASN A 159 -3.53 3.54 -24.36
N ASP A 160 -4.28 2.91 -25.27
CA ASP A 160 -5.46 3.48 -25.91
C ASP A 160 -5.28 4.76 -26.72
N THR A 161 -6.29 5.03 -27.54
CA THR A 161 -6.24 6.09 -28.56
C THR A 161 -7.56 6.83 -28.73
N GLY A 162 -8.56 6.58 -27.88
CA GLY A 162 -9.86 7.23 -27.97
C GLY A 162 -9.77 8.71 -27.60
N VAL A 163 -10.27 9.54 -28.51
CA VAL A 163 -10.29 10.99 -28.35
C VAL A 163 -11.67 11.41 -27.85
N THR A 164 -11.73 11.93 -26.64
CA THR A 164 -12.95 12.42 -25.99
C THR A 164 -12.92 13.93 -25.72
N SER A 165 -11.76 14.57 -25.92
CA SER A 165 -11.52 15.99 -25.66
C SER A 165 -11.11 16.76 -26.93
N LEU A 166 -11.62 17.98 -27.08
CA LEU A 166 -11.20 18.92 -28.13
C LEU A 166 -9.97 19.76 -27.72
N SER A 167 -9.49 19.60 -26.50
CA SER A 167 -8.25 20.22 -26.04
C SER A 167 -7.05 19.62 -26.76
N ASP A 168 -5.99 20.41 -26.92
CA ASP A 168 -4.74 19.97 -27.55
C ASP A 168 -3.78 19.30 -26.53
N GLN A 169 -4.20 19.10 -25.28
CA GLN A 169 -3.42 18.51 -24.19
C GLN A 169 -4.34 17.77 -23.21
N GLY A 170 -3.76 16.86 -22.41
CA GLY A 170 -4.43 16.11 -21.35
C GLY A 170 -5.07 14.80 -21.84
N GLU A 171 -5.62 14.04 -20.89
CA GLU A 171 -6.40 12.82 -21.14
C GLU A 171 -7.50 13.06 -22.19
N GLY A 172 -7.70 12.08 -23.04
CA GLY A 172 -8.66 12.09 -24.13
C GLY A 172 -8.37 13.09 -25.24
N SER A 173 -7.24 13.82 -25.24
CA SER A 173 -6.88 14.72 -26.33
C SER A 173 -6.36 13.97 -27.56
N LEU A 174 -6.56 14.55 -28.76
CA LEU A 174 -5.98 13.99 -29.99
C LEU A 174 -4.46 13.88 -29.92
N ARG A 175 -3.81 14.82 -29.22
CA ARG A 175 -2.37 14.79 -29.02
C ARG A 175 -1.96 13.59 -28.16
N GLN A 176 -2.67 13.32 -27.05
CA GLN A 176 -2.39 12.16 -26.22
C GLN A 176 -2.61 10.85 -26.99
N ALA A 177 -3.70 10.74 -27.76
CA ALA A 177 -3.96 9.58 -28.60
C ALA A 177 -2.82 9.31 -29.61
N LEU A 178 -2.28 10.35 -30.23
CA LEU A 178 -1.15 10.22 -31.14
C LEU A 178 0.15 9.83 -30.40
N ILE A 179 0.36 10.31 -29.17
CA ILE A 179 1.48 9.90 -28.32
C ILE A 179 1.39 8.40 -28.04
N ASN A 180 0.24 7.91 -27.60
CA ASN A 180 0.02 6.50 -27.25
C ASN A 180 0.16 5.59 -28.47
N ALA A 181 -0.44 5.99 -29.62
CA ALA A 181 -0.34 5.25 -30.88
C ALA A 181 1.11 5.14 -31.39
N ASN A 182 1.95 6.16 -31.18
CA ASN A 182 3.36 6.11 -31.56
C ASN A 182 4.21 5.28 -30.57
N ALA A 183 3.79 5.19 -29.30
CA ALA A 183 4.46 4.40 -28.28
C ALA A 183 4.14 2.90 -28.37
N THR A 184 3.03 2.54 -29.01
CA THR A 184 2.57 1.15 -29.22
C THR A 184 2.45 0.83 -30.72
N PRO A 185 3.57 0.55 -31.41
CA PRO A 185 3.51 0.12 -32.82
C PRO A 185 2.71 -1.19 -32.93
N GLY A 186 1.74 -1.23 -33.83
CA GLY A 186 0.96 -2.43 -34.14
C GLY A 186 1.76 -3.55 -34.82
#